data_AF-A0A7V9URF2-F1
#
_entry.id   AF-A0A7V9URF2-F1
#
_cell.length_a   1.000
_cell.length_b   1.000
_cell.length_c   1.000
_cell.angle_alpha   90.00
_cell.angle_beta   90.00
_cell.angle_gamma   90.00
#
_symmetry.space_group_name_H-M   'P 1'
#
loop_
_entity.id
_entity.type
_entity.pdbx_description
1 polymer ?
#
loop_
_entity_poly.entity_id
_entity_poly.type
_entity_poly.pdbx_seq_one_letter_code
_entity_poly.pdbx_strand_id
1 'polypeptide(L)'
;MRTKELIRCCLTSVLLLAASLSVPAQEGRKGQTIVPMRGDFYVAFTTVPGVDAKGESGWSMTSAEAYFESNTIRRVFIDSGGSLYFGYALVVEPLASGKQFRVSIRPLSAEDEQELRARKSFQTRQIHPNYNSAALSRSSAPQTIADGDTFALDVLVNPKTGDKITDYVTVSASEARLRETSTVDAPPRDFTLEDVMMKMINYQLFINGELAAGGKRSGAAAGPVIWFHLQERGRFIFSLKPHEGYDFQKLGTIERNRMKFTLNNEQYEWVSDVPIVEAGGPWNLYVLYDPNYVPDSFFLGVNGGTKGENRSSSSSMKEVERKL
;
A
#
# COMPACT_ATOMS: atom_id res chain seq x y z
N MET A 1 30.08 -40.84 -5.31
CA MET A 1 28.97 -40.30 -4.49
C MET A 1 29.39 -38.95 -3.92
N ARG A 2 28.88 -37.86 -4.48
CA ARG A 2 29.00 -36.51 -3.91
C ARG A 2 27.61 -35.88 -4.02
N THR A 3 26.89 -35.87 -2.92
CA THR A 3 25.61 -35.19 -2.76
C THR A 3 25.87 -33.68 -2.68
N LYS A 4 25.33 -32.93 -3.63
CA LYS A 4 25.27 -31.47 -3.56
C LYS A 4 24.02 -31.12 -2.75
N GLU A 5 24.20 -30.52 -1.58
CA GLU A 5 23.11 -29.91 -0.85
C GLU A 5 22.70 -28.61 -1.52
N LEU A 6 21.44 -28.55 -1.95
CA LEU A 6 20.77 -27.36 -2.45
C LEU A 6 20.32 -26.52 -1.24
N ILE A 7 21.10 -25.51 -0.90
CA ILE A 7 20.68 -24.44 0.02
C ILE A 7 19.60 -23.63 -0.70
N ARG A 8 18.34 -23.89 -0.37
CA ARG A 8 17.22 -23.02 -0.75
C ARG A 8 17.21 -21.82 0.18
N CYS A 9 17.81 -20.70 -0.26
CA CYS A 9 17.51 -19.40 0.32
C CYS A 9 16.07 -19.02 -0.03
N CYS A 10 15.14 -19.16 0.93
CA CYS A 10 13.81 -18.59 0.81
C CYS A 10 13.91 -17.05 0.93
N LEU A 11 14.10 -16.39 -0.21
CA LEU A 11 13.96 -14.94 -0.33
C LEU A 11 12.49 -14.59 -0.06
N THR A 12 12.21 -13.99 1.09
CA THR A 12 10.87 -13.57 1.48
C THR A 12 10.66 -12.15 0.99
N SER A 13 10.22 -12.01 -0.25
CA SER A 13 9.89 -10.70 -0.84
C SER A 13 8.53 -10.23 -0.34
N VAL A 14 8.52 -9.22 0.53
CA VAL A 14 7.29 -8.54 0.96
C VAL A 14 7.11 -7.30 0.07
N LEU A 15 6.19 -7.37 -0.88
CA LEU A 15 5.83 -6.21 -1.70
C LEU A 15 4.61 -5.54 -1.06
N LEU A 16 4.82 -4.32 -0.59
CA LEU A 16 3.78 -3.54 0.08
C LEU A 16 3.38 -2.36 -0.76
N LEU A 17 2.07 -2.23 -0.88
CA LEU A 17 1.40 -1.07 -1.43
C LEU A 17 0.97 -0.18 -0.27
N ALA A 18 1.73 0.88 -0.04
CA ALA A 18 1.25 2.03 0.68
C ALA A 18 0.91 3.12 -0.35
N ALA A 19 -0.37 3.46 -0.45
CA ALA A 19 -0.75 4.79 -0.89
C ALA A 19 -0.55 5.76 0.29
N SER A 20 0.70 5.97 0.70
CA SER A 20 1.08 7.00 1.67
C SER A 20 2.49 7.49 1.34
N LEU A 21 2.58 8.76 1.00
CA LEU A 21 3.82 9.48 0.78
C LEU A 21 4.39 9.91 2.13
N SER A 22 5.70 9.71 2.30
CA SER A 22 6.49 10.39 3.33
C SER A 22 7.68 11.06 2.64
N VAL A 23 7.39 12.19 1.98
CA VAL A 23 8.35 13.26 1.64
C VAL A 23 7.62 14.55 2.02
N PRO A 24 8.25 15.51 2.73
CA PRO A 24 7.59 16.73 3.21
C PRO A 24 7.30 17.66 2.02
N ALA A 25 6.25 17.35 1.27
CA ALA A 25 5.69 18.17 0.20
C ALA A 25 4.17 17.98 0.07
N GLN A 26 3.54 17.20 0.96
CA GLN A 26 2.10 16.93 0.96
C GLN A 26 1.47 17.13 2.35
N GLU A 27 1.85 18.19 3.05
CA GLU A 27 1.07 18.70 4.17
C GLU A 27 -0.26 19.26 3.65
N GLY A 28 -1.32 18.45 3.69
CA GLY A 28 -2.70 18.94 3.53
C GLY A 28 -3.72 17.99 2.91
N ARG A 29 -3.32 16.91 2.21
CA ARG A 29 -4.29 15.96 1.63
C ARG A 29 -4.67 14.88 2.65
N LYS A 30 -5.96 14.80 3.00
CA LYS A 30 -6.52 13.62 3.70
C LYS A 30 -6.15 12.38 2.89
N GLY A 31 -5.40 11.45 3.48
CA GLY A 31 -4.86 10.27 2.80
C GLY A 31 -5.97 9.34 2.31
N GLN A 32 -6.45 9.54 1.09
CA GLN A 32 -7.40 8.66 0.42
C GLN A 32 -6.63 7.52 -0.25
N THR A 33 -6.98 6.27 0.07
CA THR A 33 -6.44 5.08 -0.62
C THR A 33 -7.43 4.64 -1.69
N ILE A 34 -7.04 4.63 -2.96
CA ILE A 34 -7.86 4.12 -4.06
C ILE A 34 -7.33 2.76 -4.49
N VAL A 35 -8.23 1.78 -4.55
CA VAL A 35 -7.93 0.40 -4.89
C VAL A 35 -8.67 0.06 -6.19
N PRO A 36 -7.95 -0.22 -7.29
CA PRO A 36 -8.59 -0.74 -8.50
C PRO A 36 -9.08 -2.17 -8.25
N MET A 37 -10.19 -2.55 -8.89
CA MET A 37 -10.84 -3.85 -8.75
C MET A 37 -11.03 -4.53 -10.10
N ARG A 38 -11.28 -5.84 -10.09
CA ARG A 38 -11.57 -6.60 -11.31
C ARG A 38 -12.95 -6.23 -11.83
N GLY A 39 -13.06 -5.93 -13.12
CA GLY A 39 -14.32 -5.46 -13.74
C GLY A 39 -14.42 -3.94 -13.83
N ASP A 40 -13.27 -3.26 -13.91
CA ASP A 40 -13.13 -1.83 -14.19
C ASP A 40 -13.91 -0.90 -13.25
N PHE A 41 -13.83 -1.20 -11.95
CA PHE A 41 -14.31 -0.32 -10.89
C PHE A 41 -13.25 -0.14 -9.80
N TYR A 42 -13.51 0.77 -8.87
CA TYR A 42 -12.56 1.27 -7.91
C TYR A 42 -13.23 1.42 -6.55
N VAL A 43 -12.45 1.26 -5.48
CA VAL A 43 -12.87 1.50 -4.11
C VAL A 43 -11.92 2.50 -3.46
N ALA A 44 -12.45 3.61 -2.97
CA ALA A 44 -11.70 4.59 -2.19
C ALA A 44 -11.97 4.41 -0.70
N PHE A 45 -10.92 4.52 0.11
CA PHE A 45 -10.97 4.55 1.57
C PHE A 45 -10.46 5.89 2.06
N THR A 46 -11.22 6.55 2.92
CA THR A 46 -10.78 7.72 3.67
C THR A 46 -10.98 7.45 5.16
N THR A 47 -9.88 7.23 5.87
CA THR A 47 -9.93 6.93 7.31
C THR A 47 -9.88 8.23 8.12
N VAL A 48 -10.85 8.41 9.01
CA VAL A 48 -10.88 9.51 9.98
C VAL A 48 -10.57 8.94 11.36
N PRO A 49 -9.43 9.35 11.98
CA PRO A 49 -9.09 8.93 13.33
C PRO A 49 -10.00 9.62 14.37
N GLY A 50 -10.19 8.98 15.53
CA GLY A 50 -10.86 9.56 16.69
C GLY A 50 -10.11 10.79 17.24
N VAL A 51 -10.78 11.58 18.09
CA VAL A 51 -10.26 12.86 18.60
C VAL A 51 -8.97 12.66 19.41
N ASP A 52 -8.89 11.59 20.20
CA ASP A 52 -7.70 11.24 21.00
C ASP A 52 -6.59 10.53 20.20
N ALA A 53 -6.86 10.12 18.95
CA ALA A 53 -5.88 9.47 18.10
C ALA A 53 -4.90 10.45 17.41
N LYS A 54 -4.95 11.75 17.77
CA LYS A 54 -3.98 12.77 17.36
C LYS A 54 -2.82 12.97 18.35
N GLY A 55 -2.82 12.29 19.51
CA GLY A 55 -1.71 12.30 20.47
C GLY A 55 -0.58 11.31 20.10
N GLU A 56 0.49 11.26 20.91
CA GLU A 56 1.63 10.31 20.78
C GLU A 56 1.18 8.81 20.73
N SER A 57 -0.07 8.53 21.08
CA SER A 57 -0.76 7.23 20.98
C SER A 57 -1.65 7.09 19.73
N GLY A 58 -1.35 7.80 18.64
CA GLY A 58 -2.14 7.80 17.42
C GLY A 58 -2.13 6.46 16.67
N TRP A 59 -2.89 6.34 15.58
CA TRP A 59 -2.81 5.17 14.69
C TRP A 59 -1.79 5.45 13.62
N SER A 60 -0.75 4.61 13.51
CA SER A 60 0.38 4.92 12.62
C SER A 60 0.05 4.62 11.16
N MET A 61 -0.84 3.66 10.86
CA MET A 61 -0.91 3.16 9.49
C MET A 61 -2.16 2.34 9.17
N THR A 62 -2.61 2.44 7.91
CA THR A 62 -3.70 1.66 7.32
C THR A 62 -3.23 0.98 6.03
N SER A 63 -3.49 -0.31 5.84
CA SER A 63 -3.26 -1.04 4.58
C SER A 63 -4.57 -1.52 3.95
N ALA A 64 -4.63 -1.55 2.62
CA ALA A 64 -5.74 -2.15 1.86
C ALA A 64 -5.15 -3.15 0.86
N GLU A 65 -5.52 -4.41 0.98
CA GLU A 65 -5.04 -5.51 0.15
C GLU A 65 -6.20 -6.09 -0.65
N ALA A 66 -6.19 -5.89 -1.97
CA ALA A 66 -7.20 -6.44 -2.86
C ALA A 66 -6.90 -7.90 -3.26
N TYR A 67 -7.95 -8.71 -3.18
CA TYR A 67 -8.09 -10.07 -3.65
C TYR A 67 -9.01 -10.06 -4.87
N PHE A 68 -8.40 -9.97 -6.05
CA PHE A 68 -9.09 -9.76 -7.32
C PHE A 68 -9.96 -10.94 -7.76
N GLU A 69 -9.60 -12.18 -7.38
CA GLU A 69 -10.40 -13.36 -7.73
C GLU A 69 -11.78 -13.35 -7.05
N SER A 70 -11.88 -12.75 -5.87
CA SER A 70 -13.10 -12.70 -5.05
C SER A 70 -13.66 -11.30 -4.88
N ASN A 71 -13.16 -10.31 -5.64
CA ASN A 71 -13.45 -8.88 -5.46
C ASN A 71 -13.50 -8.46 -3.98
N THR A 72 -12.55 -8.97 -3.20
CA THR A 72 -12.48 -8.74 -1.76
C THR A 72 -11.33 -7.81 -1.47
N ILE A 73 -11.50 -6.79 -0.64
CA ILE A 73 -10.43 -5.95 -0.13
C ILE A 73 -10.30 -6.24 1.36
N ARG A 74 -9.14 -6.69 1.80
CA ARG A 74 -8.80 -6.78 3.22
C ARG A 74 -8.19 -5.47 3.67
N ARG A 75 -8.87 -4.77 4.57
CA ARG A 75 -8.41 -3.53 5.20
C ARG A 75 -7.84 -3.87 6.57
N VAL A 76 -6.59 -3.49 6.83
CA VAL A 76 -5.91 -3.73 8.11
C VAL A 76 -5.38 -2.42 8.68
N PHE A 77 -5.60 -2.21 9.97
CA PHE A 77 -5.20 -1.05 10.73
C PHE A 77 -4.23 -1.48 11.82
N ILE A 78 -3.22 -0.66 12.08
CA ILE A 78 -2.18 -0.94 13.06
C ILE A 78 -1.96 0.29 13.93
N ASP A 79 -1.81 0.04 15.23
CA ASP A 79 -1.54 1.09 16.22
C ASP A 79 -0.16 1.75 16.00
N SER A 80 0.04 2.94 16.57
CA SER A 80 1.37 3.59 16.56
C SER A 80 2.47 2.75 17.18
N GLY A 81 2.12 1.96 18.20
CA GLY A 81 3.04 1.02 18.84
C GLY A 81 3.43 -0.17 17.95
N GLY A 82 2.80 -0.35 16.79
CA GLY A 82 3.06 -1.43 15.85
C GLY A 82 2.78 -2.83 16.40
N SER A 83 2.11 -2.95 17.54
CA SER A 83 1.94 -4.18 18.32
C SER A 83 0.51 -4.70 18.23
N LEU A 84 -0.47 -3.83 17.97
CA LEU A 84 -1.88 -4.16 17.88
C LEU A 84 -2.39 -3.93 16.46
N TYR A 85 -3.26 -4.83 16.00
CA TYR A 85 -3.93 -4.68 14.71
C TYR A 85 -5.42 -5.02 14.79
N PHE A 86 -6.19 -4.50 13.85
CA PHE A 86 -7.57 -4.89 13.61
C PHE A 86 -7.90 -4.66 12.13
N GLY A 87 -9.07 -5.11 11.67
CA GLY A 87 -9.41 -4.95 10.26
C GLY A 87 -10.71 -5.60 9.87
N TYR A 88 -11.02 -5.57 8.59
CA TYR A 88 -12.20 -6.18 8.01
C TYR A 88 -11.95 -6.58 6.56
N ALA A 89 -12.83 -7.41 6.01
CA ALA A 89 -12.88 -7.70 4.59
C ALA A 89 -14.12 -7.05 3.98
N LEU A 90 -13.92 -6.33 2.89
CA LEU A 90 -14.94 -5.70 2.07
C LEU A 90 -15.10 -6.52 0.79
N VAL A 91 -16.28 -7.07 0.52
CA VAL A 91 -16.58 -7.72 -0.76
C VAL A 91 -17.44 -6.78 -1.58
N VAL A 92 -17.03 -6.53 -2.82
CA VAL A 92 -17.74 -5.63 -3.74
C VAL A 92 -18.06 -6.36 -5.03
N GLU A 93 -19.34 -6.51 -5.33
CA GLU A 93 -19.82 -7.17 -6.54
C GLU A 93 -20.50 -6.14 -7.46
N PRO A 94 -19.99 -5.89 -8.67
CA PRO A 94 -20.71 -5.05 -9.63
C PRO A 94 -21.99 -5.76 -10.08
N LEU A 95 -23.11 -5.03 -10.11
CA LEU A 95 -24.38 -5.53 -10.63
C LEU A 95 -24.49 -5.28 -12.14
N ALA A 96 -25.34 -6.04 -12.84
CA ALA A 96 -25.40 -6.11 -14.30
C ALA A 96 -25.57 -4.77 -15.05
N SER A 97 -26.04 -3.71 -14.37
CA SER A 97 -26.18 -2.37 -14.95
C SER A 97 -24.88 -1.53 -14.91
N GLY A 98 -23.82 -1.99 -14.25
CA GLY A 98 -22.55 -1.26 -14.06
C GLY A 98 -22.66 0.01 -13.20
N LYS A 99 -23.87 0.36 -12.75
CA LYS A 99 -24.18 1.58 -11.99
C LYS A 99 -24.52 1.32 -10.53
N GLN A 100 -24.50 0.06 -10.13
CA GLN A 100 -24.79 -0.36 -8.77
C GLN A 100 -23.81 -1.44 -8.34
N PHE A 101 -23.50 -1.44 -7.07
CA PHE A 101 -22.60 -2.39 -6.44
C PHE A 101 -23.31 -3.03 -5.26
N ARG A 102 -23.18 -4.35 -5.13
CA ARG A 102 -23.50 -5.03 -3.88
C ARG A 102 -22.24 -5.06 -3.02
N VAL A 103 -22.33 -4.46 -1.85
CA VAL A 103 -21.25 -4.37 -0.89
C VAL A 103 -21.59 -5.20 0.33
N SER A 104 -20.65 -5.99 0.81
CA SER A 104 -20.76 -6.66 2.10
C SER A 104 -19.47 -6.52 2.89
N ILE A 105 -19.62 -6.37 4.20
CA ILE A 105 -18.52 -6.18 5.13
C ILE A 105 -18.54 -7.36 6.07
N ARG A 106 -17.39 -7.97 6.30
CA ARG A 106 -17.26 -9.03 7.30
C ARG A 106 -16.01 -8.79 8.14
N PRO A 107 -15.99 -9.28 9.39
CA PRO A 107 -14.75 -9.43 10.13
C PRO A 107 -13.71 -10.21 9.33
N LEU A 108 -12.43 -9.98 9.66
CA LEU A 108 -11.35 -10.88 9.23
C LEU A 108 -11.71 -12.32 9.60
N SER A 109 -11.63 -13.24 8.64
CA SER A 109 -11.87 -14.66 8.91
C SER A 109 -10.65 -15.31 9.56
N ALA A 110 -10.80 -16.56 10.03
CA ALA A 110 -9.68 -17.32 10.55
C ALA A 110 -8.58 -17.51 9.48
N GLU A 111 -8.97 -17.67 8.21
CA GLU A 111 -8.04 -17.79 7.08
C GLU A 111 -7.31 -16.47 6.82
N ASP A 112 -8.01 -15.32 6.90
CA ASP A 112 -7.40 -14.00 6.78
C ASP A 112 -6.34 -13.79 7.88
N GLU A 113 -6.69 -14.12 9.12
CA GLU A 113 -5.77 -14.03 10.26
C GLU A 113 -4.57 -14.97 10.12
N GLN A 114 -4.78 -16.19 9.65
CA GLN A 114 -3.70 -17.14 9.40
C GLN A 114 -2.74 -16.63 8.33
N GLU A 115 -3.28 -16.08 7.23
CA GLU A 115 -2.47 -15.48 6.16
C GLU A 115 -1.67 -14.27 6.66
N LEU A 116 -2.29 -13.42 7.48
CA LEU A 116 -1.59 -12.30 8.11
C LEU A 116 -0.46 -12.84 9.00
N ARG A 117 -0.73 -13.77 9.92
CA ARG A 117 0.28 -14.33 10.85
C ARG A 117 1.42 -15.07 10.15
N ALA A 118 1.21 -15.60 8.95
CA ALA A 118 2.28 -16.20 8.15
C ALA A 118 3.36 -15.17 7.74
N ARG A 119 3.03 -13.87 7.75
CA ARG A 119 3.94 -12.78 7.42
C ARG A 119 4.78 -12.42 8.64
N LYS A 120 6.10 -12.30 8.45
CA LYS A 120 7.05 -11.89 9.51
C LYS A 120 6.57 -10.65 10.28
N SER A 121 5.97 -9.69 9.59
CA SER A 121 5.46 -8.48 10.20
C SER A 121 4.35 -8.70 11.21
N PHE A 122 3.47 -9.69 11.03
CA PHE A 122 2.34 -9.92 11.93
C PHE A 122 2.60 -11.01 12.99
N GLN A 123 3.76 -11.68 12.97
CA GLN A 123 4.03 -12.80 13.89
C GLN A 123 4.01 -12.39 15.37
N THR A 124 4.40 -11.17 15.69
CA THR A 124 4.44 -10.65 17.07
C THR A 124 3.26 -9.75 17.43
N ARG A 125 2.33 -9.52 16.49
CA ARG A 125 1.21 -8.61 16.69
C ARG A 125 -0.01 -9.32 17.26
N GLN A 126 -0.76 -8.58 18.07
CA GLN A 126 -2.00 -9.07 18.67
C GLN A 126 -3.20 -8.32 18.10
N ILE A 127 -4.36 -8.97 18.11
CA ILE A 127 -5.60 -8.28 17.77
C ILE A 127 -5.88 -7.23 18.85
N HIS A 128 -6.29 -6.03 18.42
CA HIS A 128 -6.60 -4.94 19.33
C HIS A 128 -7.73 -5.36 20.30
N PRO A 129 -7.59 -5.18 21.63
CA PRO A 129 -8.55 -5.72 22.60
C PRO A 129 -9.95 -5.09 22.50
N ASN A 130 -10.06 -3.87 21.99
CA ASN A 130 -11.35 -3.22 21.73
C ASN A 130 -11.95 -3.57 20.36
N TYR A 131 -11.29 -4.41 19.56
CA TYR A 131 -11.84 -4.86 18.29
C TYR A 131 -13.01 -5.80 18.54
N ASN A 132 -14.20 -5.38 18.12
CA ASN A 132 -15.43 -6.15 18.26
C ASN A 132 -15.91 -6.59 16.88
N SER A 133 -15.54 -7.81 16.49
CA SER A 133 -15.99 -8.43 15.23
C SER A 133 -17.52 -8.49 15.12
N ALA A 134 -18.24 -8.70 16.23
CA ALA A 134 -19.70 -8.74 16.23
C ALA A 134 -20.33 -7.35 15.97
N ALA A 135 -19.63 -6.25 16.26
CA ALA A 135 -20.10 -4.91 15.90
C ALA A 135 -20.07 -4.69 14.38
N LEU A 136 -19.03 -5.19 13.71
CA LEU A 136 -18.95 -5.19 12.24
C LEU A 136 -19.99 -6.11 11.60
N SER A 137 -20.28 -7.25 12.21
CA SER A 137 -21.32 -8.18 11.75
C SER A 137 -22.73 -7.57 11.79
N ARG A 138 -23.00 -6.54 12.61
CA ARG A 138 -24.28 -5.82 12.55
C ARG A 138 -24.43 -4.99 11.27
N SER A 139 -23.32 -4.68 10.60
CA SER A 139 -23.27 -4.01 9.29
C SER A 139 -23.02 -4.98 8.13
N SER A 140 -23.07 -6.31 8.35
CA SER A 140 -22.65 -7.30 7.34
C SER A 140 -23.74 -7.73 6.36
N ALA A 141 -24.99 -7.30 6.55
CA ALA A 141 -26.04 -7.57 5.56
C ALA A 141 -25.63 -6.91 4.23
N PRO A 142 -25.58 -7.63 3.10
CA PRO A 142 -25.20 -7.05 1.82
C PRO A 142 -26.10 -5.85 1.49
N GLN A 143 -25.48 -4.73 1.16
CA GLN A 143 -26.14 -3.49 0.80
C GLN A 143 -25.94 -3.22 -0.68
N THR A 144 -26.97 -2.75 -1.36
CA THR A 144 -26.83 -2.24 -2.73
C THR A 144 -26.60 -0.75 -2.66
N ILE A 145 -25.52 -0.26 -3.25
CA ILE A 145 -25.18 1.15 -3.36
C ILE A 145 -25.08 1.56 -4.83
N ALA A 146 -25.31 2.83 -5.13
CA ALA A 146 -25.13 3.39 -6.46
C ALA A 146 -23.64 3.72 -6.73
N ASP A 147 -23.33 3.93 -8.01
CA ASP A 147 -22.01 4.41 -8.44
C ASP A 147 -21.69 5.79 -7.84
N GLY A 148 -20.57 5.86 -7.11
CA GLY A 148 -20.11 7.07 -6.40
C GLY A 148 -20.62 7.19 -4.97
N ASP A 149 -21.48 6.30 -4.50
CA ASP A 149 -21.99 6.34 -3.13
C ASP A 149 -20.87 6.06 -2.13
N THR A 150 -20.96 6.76 -0.99
CA THR A 150 -20.06 6.60 0.15
C THR A 150 -20.85 6.14 1.37
N PHE A 151 -20.33 5.13 2.07
CA PHE A 151 -20.85 4.73 3.37
C PHE A 151 -19.75 4.83 4.43
N ALA A 152 -20.15 5.03 5.69
CA ALA A 152 -19.24 5.11 6.82
C ALA A 152 -19.24 3.80 7.60
N LEU A 153 -18.05 3.33 7.99
CA LEU A 153 -17.86 2.14 8.81
C LEU A 153 -17.07 2.52 10.06
N ASP A 154 -17.69 2.40 11.23
CA ASP A 154 -16.98 2.52 12.50
C ASP A 154 -16.23 1.21 12.76
N VAL A 155 -14.92 1.22 12.51
CA VAL A 155 -14.08 0.02 12.50
C VAL A 155 -13.50 -0.33 13.87
N LEU A 156 -13.38 0.68 14.74
CA LEU A 156 -12.95 0.52 16.12
C LEU A 156 -13.61 1.60 16.97
N VAL A 157 -14.09 1.22 18.16
CA VAL A 157 -14.66 2.16 19.14
C VAL A 157 -13.97 1.94 20.46
N ASN A 158 -13.47 3.01 21.07
CA ASN A 158 -12.98 2.99 22.43
C ASN A 158 -14.18 2.95 23.40
N PRO A 159 -14.39 1.85 24.15
CA PRO A 159 -15.56 1.72 25.02
C PRO A 159 -15.54 2.68 26.22
N LYS A 160 -14.37 3.24 26.57
CA LYS A 160 -14.24 4.16 27.70
C LYS A 160 -14.59 5.59 27.32
N THR A 161 -14.14 6.04 26.14
CA THR A 161 -14.30 7.45 25.71
C THR A 161 -15.41 7.63 24.68
N GLY A 162 -15.83 6.57 23.98
CA GLY A 162 -16.75 6.65 22.84
C GLY A 162 -16.06 7.07 21.54
N ASP A 163 -14.77 7.39 21.57
CA ASP A 163 -14.00 7.73 20.37
C ASP A 163 -13.98 6.59 19.38
N LYS A 164 -14.05 6.93 18.10
CA LYS A 164 -14.14 5.97 17.02
C LYS A 164 -13.18 6.26 15.89
N ILE A 165 -12.75 5.19 15.24
CA ILE A 165 -12.11 5.25 13.94
C ILE A 165 -13.17 4.92 12.93
N THR A 166 -13.39 5.83 11.98
CA THR A 166 -14.39 5.67 10.93
C THR A 166 -13.67 5.58 9.59
N ASP A 167 -13.91 4.52 8.83
CA ASP A 167 -13.49 4.41 7.44
C ASP A 167 -14.67 4.79 6.53
N TYR A 168 -14.47 5.81 5.70
CA TYR A 168 -15.42 6.20 4.65
C TYR A 168 -15.05 5.48 3.38
N VAL A 169 -15.96 4.63 2.89
CA VAL A 169 -15.73 3.78 1.73
C VAL A 169 -16.61 4.25 0.59
N THR A 170 -15.99 4.63 -0.52
CA THR A 170 -16.67 5.04 -1.75
C THR A 170 -16.41 4.01 -2.83
N VAL A 171 -17.43 3.56 -3.55
CA VAL A 171 -17.29 2.63 -4.67
C VAL A 171 -17.70 3.33 -5.96
N SER A 172 -16.88 3.24 -7.00
CA SER A 172 -17.24 3.82 -8.29
C SER A 172 -16.68 3.04 -9.49
N ALA A 173 -17.43 3.05 -10.59
CA ALA A 173 -16.94 2.65 -11.90
C ALA A 173 -15.93 3.66 -12.51
N SER A 174 -15.83 4.87 -11.93
CA SER A 174 -14.92 5.92 -12.39
C SER A 174 -13.95 6.32 -11.30
N GLU A 175 -12.65 6.09 -11.54
CA GLU A 175 -11.61 6.57 -10.64
C GLU A 175 -11.58 8.10 -10.55
N ALA A 176 -11.87 8.79 -11.66
CA ALA A 176 -11.92 10.25 -11.71
C ALA A 176 -12.92 10.79 -10.68
N ARG A 177 -14.11 10.18 -10.56
CA ARG A 177 -15.12 10.55 -9.54
C ARG A 177 -14.62 10.37 -8.12
N LEU A 178 -13.82 9.34 -7.86
CA LEU A 178 -13.22 9.11 -6.54
C LEU A 178 -12.17 10.16 -6.18
N ARG A 179 -11.45 10.68 -7.19
CA ARG A 179 -10.44 11.74 -7.03
C ARG A 179 -11.05 13.14 -6.99
N GLU A 180 -12.17 13.37 -7.70
CA GLU A 180 -12.85 14.65 -7.84
C GLU A 180 -13.35 15.25 -6.52
N THR A 181 -13.67 14.42 -5.52
CA THR A 181 -13.99 14.92 -4.16
C THR A 181 -12.86 15.73 -3.52
N SER A 182 -11.65 15.71 -4.09
CA SER A 182 -10.51 16.52 -3.65
C SER A 182 -10.15 17.69 -4.58
N THR A 183 -10.81 17.87 -5.73
CA THR A 183 -10.37 18.80 -6.80
C THR A 183 -11.45 19.75 -7.32
N VAL A 184 -12.61 19.86 -6.66
CA VAL A 184 -13.76 20.67 -7.10
C VAL A 184 -13.39 22.14 -7.40
N ASP A 185 -12.32 22.68 -6.80
CA ASP A 185 -11.88 24.06 -6.98
C ASP A 185 -10.65 24.26 -7.89
N ALA A 186 -10.15 23.22 -8.58
CA ALA A 186 -9.01 23.37 -9.48
C ALA A 186 -9.42 23.99 -10.83
N PRO A 187 -8.70 25.00 -11.36
CA PRO A 187 -8.99 25.53 -12.69
C PRO A 187 -8.79 24.43 -13.76
N PRO A 188 -9.53 24.49 -14.89
CA PRO A 188 -9.27 23.61 -16.02
C PRO A 188 -7.80 23.66 -16.43
N ARG A 189 -7.22 22.49 -16.72
CA ARG A 189 -5.83 22.34 -17.19
C ARG A 189 -5.79 21.48 -18.45
N ASP A 190 -4.74 21.65 -19.23
CA ASP A 190 -4.48 20.79 -20.38
C ASP A 190 -4.11 19.38 -19.93
N PHE A 191 -4.51 18.38 -20.72
CA PHE A 191 -4.14 16.98 -20.49
C PHE A 191 -2.64 16.80 -20.70
N THR A 192 -1.99 16.14 -19.75
CA THR A 192 -0.56 15.85 -19.78
C THR A 192 -0.28 14.38 -19.48
N LEU A 193 0.98 13.95 -19.65
CA LEU A 193 1.42 12.62 -19.23
C LEU A 193 1.28 12.37 -17.71
N GLU A 194 1.11 13.41 -16.88
CA GLU A 194 0.82 13.23 -15.44
C GLU A 194 -0.60 12.74 -15.17
N ASP A 195 -1.50 12.90 -16.15
CA ASP A 195 -2.88 12.44 -16.07
C ASP A 195 -3.01 10.98 -16.55
N VAL A 196 -1.96 10.41 -17.15
CA VAL A 196 -1.93 9.01 -17.59
C VAL A 196 -1.61 8.09 -16.42
N MET A 197 -2.47 7.10 -16.21
CA MET A 197 -2.35 6.16 -15.12
C MET A 197 -1.68 4.85 -15.54
N MET A 198 -0.72 4.41 -14.74
CA MET A 198 -0.22 3.04 -14.78
C MET A 198 -1.01 2.18 -13.80
N LYS A 199 -1.33 0.95 -14.20
CA LYS A 199 -2.08 -0.03 -13.41
C LYS A 199 -1.33 -1.35 -13.33
N MET A 200 -1.18 -1.90 -12.13
CA MET A 200 -0.67 -3.25 -11.90
C MET A 200 -1.73 -4.02 -11.13
N ILE A 201 -2.15 -5.18 -11.62
CA ILE A 201 -3.12 -6.05 -10.95
C ILE A 201 -2.56 -7.47 -10.96
N ASN A 202 -2.67 -8.20 -9.84
CA ASN A 202 -2.24 -9.61 -9.73
C ASN A 202 -0.82 -9.84 -10.29
N TYR A 203 0.11 -8.97 -9.93
CA TYR A 203 1.40 -8.94 -10.60
C TYR A 203 2.34 -10.09 -10.21
N GLN A 204 3.37 -10.29 -11.03
CA GLN A 204 4.55 -11.12 -10.77
C GLN A 204 5.81 -10.33 -11.08
N LEU A 205 6.80 -10.40 -10.20
CA LEU A 205 8.10 -9.77 -10.35
C LEU A 205 9.17 -10.84 -10.54
N PHE A 206 9.91 -10.72 -11.62
CA PHE A 206 11.04 -11.58 -11.95
C PHE A 206 12.34 -10.78 -11.90
N ILE A 207 13.39 -11.39 -11.37
CA ILE A 207 14.75 -10.86 -11.39
C ILE A 207 15.62 -11.89 -12.08
N ASN A 208 16.25 -11.50 -13.19
CA ASN A 208 17.04 -12.38 -14.07
C ASN A 208 16.27 -13.64 -14.51
N GLY A 209 14.95 -13.50 -14.72
CA GLY A 209 14.06 -14.60 -15.12
C GLY A 209 13.56 -15.48 -13.98
N GLU A 210 14.04 -15.29 -12.75
CA GLU A 210 13.56 -16.02 -11.58
C GLU A 210 12.45 -15.25 -10.87
N LEU A 211 11.39 -15.96 -10.45
CA LEU A 211 10.28 -15.35 -9.71
C LEU A 211 10.77 -14.86 -8.35
N ALA A 212 10.88 -13.54 -8.21
CA ALA A 212 11.34 -12.88 -7.00
C ALA A 212 10.17 -12.49 -6.08
N ALA A 213 9.04 -12.06 -6.64
CA ALA A 213 7.83 -11.74 -5.88
C ALA A 213 6.57 -11.95 -6.71
N GLY A 214 5.42 -12.07 -6.05
CA GLY A 214 4.13 -12.36 -6.71
C GLY A 214 3.83 -13.86 -6.73
N GLY A 215 2.64 -14.22 -6.23
CA GLY A 215 2.12 -15.58 -6.10
C GLY A 215 0.60 -15.56 -6.24
N LYS A 216 -0.10 -16.66 -5.92
CA LYS A 216 -1.57 -16.65 -5.88
C LYS A 216 -2.04 -15.52 -4.95
N ARG A 217 -2.76 -14.52 -5.49
CA ARG A 217 -3.29 -13.32 -4.81
C ARG A 217 -2.29 -12.15 -4.65
N SER A 218 -1.65 -11.70 -5.72
CA SER A 218 -0.84 -10.47 -5.69
C SER A 218 -1.71 -9.21 -5.73
N GLY A 219 -1.30 -8.17 -5.00
CA GLY A 219 -2.04 -6.91 -4.84
C GLY A 219 -2.12 -6.07 -6.12
N ALA A 220 -2.61 -4.83 -6.00
CA ALA A 220 -2.66 -3.89 -7.12
C ALA A 220 -2.18 -2.49 -6.78
N ALA A 221 -1.60 -1.84 -7.79
CA ALA A 221 -1.16 -0.46 -7.77
C ALA A 221 -1.82 0.30 -8.91
N ALA A 222 -2.21 1.55 -8.67
CA ALA A 222 -2.63 2.45 -9.74
C ALA A 222 -2.18 3.89 -9.46
N GLY A 223 -1.68 4.57 -10.48
CA GLY A 223 -1.30 5.98 -10.39
C GLY A 223 -0.39 6.43 -11.53
N PRO A 224 -0.14 7.75 -11.64
CA PRO A 224 0.84 8.30 -12.59
C PRO A 224 2.30 7.97 -12.19
N VAL A 225 2.47 7.56 -10.93
CA VAL A 225 3.68 6.99 -10.36
C VAL A 225 3.27 5.76 -9.56
N ILE A 226 3.94 4.63 -9.79
CA ILE A 226 3.79 3.41 -8.98
C ILE A 226 5.17 2.96 -8.52
N TRP A 227 5.25 2.14 -7.48
CA TRP A 227 6.53 1.73 -6.94
C TRP A 227 6.45 0.37 -6.28
N PHE A 228 7.62 -0.24 -6.09
CA PHE A 228 7.78 -1.35 -5.17
C PHE A 228 9.10 -1.24 -4.40
N HIS A 229 9.17 -1.95 -3.28
CA HIS A 229 10.39 -2.09 -2.49
C HIS A 229 10.78 -3.56 -2.45
N LEU A 230 12.08 -3.81 -2.55
CA LEU A 230 12.70 -5.11 -2.35
C LEU A 230 13.67 -5.02 -1.18
N GLN A 231 13.55 -5.94 -0.23
CA GLN A 231 14.47 -6.03 0.89
C GLN A 231 15.91 -6.14 0.36
N GLU A 232 16.83 -5.39 0.97
CA GLU A 232 18.27 -5.33 0.60
C GLU A 232 18.57 -4.69 -0.77
N ARG A 233 17.55 -4.32 -1.54
CA ARG A 233 17.69 -3.74 -2.87
C ARG A 233 17.12 -2.33 -2.96
N GLY A 234 16.34 -1.88 -1.98
CA GLY A 234 15.78 -0.53 -1.92
C GLY A 234 14.45 -0.41 -2.66
N ARG A 235 14.07 0.82 -2.97
CA ARG A 235 12.79 1.17 -3.60
C ARG A 235 12.99 1.58 -5.06
N PHE A 236 12.09 1.09 -5.90
CA PHE A 236 12.03 1.37 -7.33
C PHE A 236 10.73 2.12 -7.60
N ILE A 237 10.85 3.33 -8.13
CA ILE A 237 9.72 4.22 -8.40
C ILE A 237 9.63 4.39 -9.92
N PHE A 238 8.45 4.17 -10.48
CA PHE A 238 8.22 4.10 -11.91
C PHE A 238 7.34 5.26 -12.38
N SER A 239 7.65 5.81 -13.56
CA SER A 239 6.79 6.79 -14.24
C SER A 239 6.95 6.74 -15.76
N LEU A 240 5.99 7.32 -16.48
CA LEU A 240 6.01 7.48 -17.95
C LEU A 240 6.84 8.69 -18.41
N LYS A 241 7.24 9.56 -17.49
CA LYS A 241 8.10 10.73 -17.74
C LYS A 241 9.03 10.98 -16.55
N PRO A 242 10.15 11.70 -16.75
CA PRO A 242 10.92 12.21 -15.62
C PRO A 242 10.12 13.31 -14.89
N HIS A 243 10.42 13.49 -13.61
CA HIS A 243 9.84 14.52 -12.75
C HIS A 243 10.92 15.53 -12.36
N GLU A 244 10.63 16.82 -12.47
CA GLU A 244 11.56 17.89 -12.13
C GLU A 244 11.99 17.79 -10.66
N GLY A 245 13.29 17.96 -10.39
CA GLY A 245 13.87 17.82 -9.04
C GLY A 245 14.18 16.38 -8.61
N TYR A 246 13.91 15.37 -9.45
CA TYR A 246 14.19 13.96 -9.16
C TYR A 246 15.04 13.31 -10.27
N ASP A 247 15.94 12.40 -9.88
CA ASP A 247 16.83 11.68 -10.82
C ASP A 247 16.15 10.45 -11.44
N PHE A 248 15.07 10.68 -12.19
CA PHE A 248 14.41 9.62 -12.96
C PHE A 248 15.24 9.25 -14.19
N GLN A 249 15.71 8.00 -14.24
CA GLN A 249 16.51 7.49 -15.34
C GLN A 249 15.65 6.67 -16.30
N LYS A 250 15.84 6.87 -17.61
CA LYS A 250 15.18 6.07 -18.64
C LYS A 250 15.84 4.69 -18.74
N LEU A 251 15.36 3.74 -17.95
CA LEU A 251 16.01 2.42 -17.78
C LEU A 251 15.25 1.24 -18.39
N GLY A 252 14.07 1.48 -18.97
CA GLY A 252 13.23 0.38 -19.38
C GLY A 252 12.13 0.71 -20.37
N THR A 253 11.27 -0.29 -20.58
CA THR A 253 10.09 -0.20 -21.42
C THR A 253 8.86 -0.79 -20.73
N ILE A 254 7.69 -0.31 -21.13
CA ILE A 254 6.40 -0.91 -20.83
C ILE A 254 5.82 -1.44 -22.14
N GLU A 255 5.48 -2.73 -22.16
CA GLU A 255 4.84 -3.39 -23.29
C GLU A 255 3.59 -4.11 -22.81
N ARG A 256 2.42 -3.61 -23.20
CA ARG A 256 1.12 -4.14 -22.79
C ARG A 256 1.03 -4.28 -21.26
N ASN A 257 1.19 -5.48 -20.72
CA ASN A 257 1.04 -5.83 -19.31
C ASN A 257 2.39 -6.03 -18.59
N ARG A 258 3.49 -5.54 -19.16
CA ARG A 258 4.85 -5.91 -18.72
C ARG A 258 5.79 -4.71 -18.70
N MET A 259 6.39 -4.44 -17.55
CA MET A 259 7.53 -3.53 -17.41
C MET A 259 8.82 -4.33 -17.44
N LYS A 260 9.82 -3.85 -18.19
CA LYS A 260 11.18 -4.39 -18.15
C LYS A 260 12.16 -3.26 -17.94
N PHE A 261 13.14 -3.45 -17.06
CA PHE A 261 14.24 -2.52 -16.90
C PHE A 261 15.52 -3.24 -16.45
N THR A 262 16.66 -2.58 -16.65
CA THR A 262 17.95 -3.09 -16.19
C THR A 262 18.59 -2.08 -15.26
N LEU A 263 19.06 -2.55 -14.12
CA LEU A 263 19.80 -1.75 -13.14
C LEU A 263 20.86 -2.65 -12.49
N ASN A 264 22.08 -2.14 -12.31
CA ASN A 264 23.18 -2.89 -11.68
C ASN A 264 23.46 -4.27 -12.30
N ASN A 265 23.39 -4.36 -13.64
CA ASN A 265 23.53 -5.59 -14.43
C ASN A 265 22.49 -6.69 -14.15
N GLU A 266 21.39 -6.36 -13.48
CA GLU A 266 20.27 -7.27 -13.29
C GLU A 266 19.08 -6.84 -14.14
N GLN A 267 18.38 -7.83 -14.70
CA GLN A 267 17.17 -7.62 -15.45
C GLN A 267 15.96 -7.81 -14.54
N TYR A 268 15.11 -6.79 -14.49
CA TYR A 268 13.86 -6.81 -13.74
C TYR A 268 12.69 -6.88 -14.73
N GLU A 269 11.71 -7.72 -14.41
CA GLU A 269 10.49 -7.84 -15.19
C GLU A 269 9.28 -7.86 -14.25
N TRP A 270 8.42 -6.85 -14.35
CA TRP A 270 7.20 -6.73 -13.54
C TRP A 270 5.98 -6.89 -14.44
N VAL A 271 5.24 -7.98 -14.24
CA VAL A 271 4.15 -8.43 -15.10
C VAL A 271 2.83 -8.25 -14.37
N SER A 272 1.83 -7.71 -15.05
CA SER A 272 0.44 -7.52 -14.57
C SER A 272 -0.51 -8.46 -15.31
N ASP A 273 -1.67 -8.77 -14.73
CA ASP A 273 -2.75 -9.47 -15.44
C ASP A 273 -3.45 -8.58 -16.47
N VAL A 274 -3.36 -7.26 -16.30
CA VAL A 274 -3.99 -6.26 -17.17
C VAL A 274 -2.95 -5.37 -17.86
N PRO A 275 -3.29 -4.71 -18.99
CA PRO A 275 -2.42 -3.68 -19.56
C PRO A 275 -2.04 -2.64 -18.51
N ILE A 276 -0.76 -2.28 -18.47
CA ILE A 276 -0.23 -1.33 -17.51
C ILE A 276 -0.65 0.08 -17.87
N VAL A 277 -0.66 0.39 -19.16
CA VAL A 277 -1.19 1.65 -19.71
C VAL A 277 -2.27 1.26 -20.71
N GLU A 278 -3.43 1.94 -20.66
CA GLU A 278 -4.57 1.62 -21.52
C GLU A 278 -4.29 1.90 -23.01
N ALA A 279 -3.51 2.95 -23.28
CA ALA A 279 -3.03 3.22 -24.63
C ALA A 279 -2.00 2.13 -25.03
N GLY A 280 -2.32 1.35 -26.05
CA GLY A 280 -1.43 0.31 -26.57
C GLY A 280 -0.12 0.87 -27.14
N GLY A 281 0.89 0.01 -27.25
CA GLY A 281 2.21 0.35 -27.79
C GLY A 281 3.34 0.15 -26.77
N PRO A 282 4.61 0.12 -27.23
CA PRO A 282 5.76 0.16 -26.35
C PRO A 282 6.00 1.59 -25.83
N TRP A 283 6.08 1.75 -24.50
CA TRP A 283 6.34 3.03 -23.85
C TRP A 283 7.69 3.04 -23.16
N ASN A 284 8.31 4.20 -23.04
CA ASN A 284 9.51 4.37 -22.22
C ASN A 284 9.14 4.27 -20.73
N LEU A 285 9.97 3.59 -19.95
CA LEU A 285 9.86 3.53 -18.50
C LEU A 285 10.99 4.35 -17.86
N TYR A 286 10.61 5.29 -17.02
CA TYR A 286 11.52 6.04 -16.19
C TYR A 286 11.51 5.47 -14.78
N VAL A 287 12.69 5.23 -14.22
CA VAL A 287 12.91 4.61 -12.92
C VAL A 287 13.72 5.55 -12.06
N LEU A 288 13.18 5.91 -10.90
CA LEU A 288 13.93 6.51 -9.80
C LEU A 288 14.28 5.41 -8.81
N TYR A 289 15.57 5.25 -8.55
CA TYR A 289 16.10 4.23 -7.66
C TYR A 289 16.53 4.84 -6.32
N ASP A 290 15.94 4.36 -5.25
CA ASP A 290 16.24 4.77 -3.88
C ASP A 290 16.82 3.58 -3.09
N PRO A 291 18.15 3.37 -3.14
CA PRO A 291 18.81 2.24 -2.48
C PRO A 291 18.74 2.33 -0.96
N ASN A 292 18.60 3.53 -0.42
CA ASN A 292 18.62 3.81 1.01
C ASN A 292 17.21 3.84 1.61
N TYR A 293 16.19 3.50 0.83
CA TYR A 293 14.82 3.42 1.33
C TYR A 293 14.74 2.38 2.44
N VAL A 294 14.53 2.87 3.66
CA VAL A 294 14.16 2.04 4.79
C VAL A 294 12.63 2.09 4.86
N PRO A 295 11.94 1.00 4.48
CA PRO A 295 10.50 0.96 4.69
C PRO A 295 10.22 1.04 6.19
N ASP A 296 9.11 1.67 6.58
CA ASP A 296 8.66 1.67 7.97
C ASP A 296 8.76 0.27 8.58
N SER A 297 9.16 0.18 9.85
CA SER A 297 9.41 -1.07 10.59
C SER A 297 8.26 -2.08 10.49
N PHE A 298 7.04 -1.57 10.26
CA PHE A 298 5.88 -2.36 9.90
C PHE A 298 6.14 -3.38 8.77
N PHE A 299 6.77 -2.95 7.69
CA PHE A 299 6.96 -3.70 6.46
C PHE A 299 8.03 -4.79 6.58
N LEU A 300 9.02 -4.59 7.46
CA LEU A 300 10.13 -5.53 7.67
C LEU A 300 9.85 -6.58 8.73
N GLY A 301 8.83 -6.38 9.57
CA GLY A 301 8.53 -7.25 10.70
C GLY A 301 9.65 -7.37 11.72
N VAL A 302 10.46 -6.32 11.82
CA VAL A 302 11.52 -6.23 12.81
C VAL A 302 10.91 -5.59 14.05
N ASN A 303 10.87 -6.37 15.14
CA ASN A 303 10.51 -5.88 16.47
C ASN A 303 11.26 -4.57 16.74
N GLY A 304 10.55 -3.54 17.19
CA GLY A 304 11.10 -2.28 17.70
C GLY A 304 11.86 -2.47 19.02
N GLY A 305 12.84 -3.37 19.02
CA GLY A 305 13.84 -3.48 20.06
C GLY A 305 15.02 -2.61 19.69
N THR A 306 14.89 -1.29 19.87
CA THR A 306 16.07 -0.46 20.11
C THR A 306 16.72 -0.96 21.39
N LYS A 307 17.66 -1.90 21.26
CA LYS A 307 18.70 -2.10 22.27
C LYS A 307 19.45 -0.77 22.31
N GLY A 308 19.19 0.02 23.35
CA GLY A 308 19.98 1.19 23.67
C GLY A 308 21.43 0.76 23.84
N GLU A 309 22.25 0.99 22.81
CA GLU A 309 23.68 1.07 23.00
C GLU A 309 23.97 2.42 23.68
N ASN A 310 24.23 2.31 24.98
CA ASN A 310 24.93 3.32 25.77
C ASN A 310 26.18 3.79 25.02
N ARG A 311 26.07 4.88 24.25
CA ARG A 311 27.23 5.74 23.99
C ARG A 311 27.43 6.61 25.22
N SER A 312 28.24 6.06 26.12
CA SER A 312 29.02 6.78 27.11
C SER A 312 29.47 8.13 26.53
N SER A 313 29.00 9.19 27.15
CA SER A 313 29.48 10.57 27.02
C SER A 313 30.95 10.64 27.43
N SER A 314 31.85 10.40 26.48
CA SER A 314 33.27 10.75 26.62
C SER A 314 33.44 12.21 26.21
N SER A 315 33.38 13.07 27.21
CA SER A 315 33.89 14.44 27.22
C SER A 315 35.23 14.56 26.49
N SER A 316 35.28 15.39 25.45
CA SER A 316 36.53 15.92 24.88
C SER A 316 36.22 17.18 24.07
N MET A 317 35.78 18.23 24.77
CA MET A 317 35.82 19.58 24.24
C MET A 317 36.39 20.50 25.32
N LYS A 318 37.71 20.48 25.47
CA LYS A 318 38.51 21.59 25.99
C LYS A 318 39.85 21.59 25.26
N GLU A 319 40.36 22.79 25.04
CA GLU A 319 41.74 23.09 24.65
C GLU A 319 41.99 23.38 23.16
N VAL A 320 41.35 24.43 22.65
CA VAL A 320 42.02 25.37 21.73
C VAL A 320 41.80 26.78 22.26
N GLU A 321 42.66 27.18 23.21
CA GLU A 321 43.10 28.57 23.42
C GLU A 321 44.19 28.59 24.51
N ARG A 322 45.47 28.53 24.10
CA ARG A 322 46.55 29.40 24.62
C ARG A 322 47.89 29.10 23.94
N LYS A 323 48.40 30.13 23.26
CA LYS A 323 49.82 30.48 23.08
C LYS A 323 50.66 29.62 22.12
N LEU A 324 50.67 29.99 20.84
CA LEU A 324 51.73 30.75 20.16
C LEU A 324 51.33 30.93 18.69
#